data_AF-A0A9X4FRJ5-F1
#
_entry.id   AF-A0A9X4FRJ5-F1
#
_cell.length_a   1.000
_cell.length_b   1.000
_cell.length_c   1.000
_cell.angle_alpha   90.00
_cell.angle_beta   90.00
_cell.angle_gamma   90.00
#
_symmetry.space_group_name_H-M   'P 1'
#
loop_
_entity.id
_entity.type
_entity.pdbx_description
1 polymer ?
#
loop_
_entity_poly.entity_id
_entity_poly.type
_entity_poly.pdbx_seq_one_letter_code
_entity_poly.pdbx_strand_id
1 'polypeptide(L)'
;MPVRLSCSAVKRTFHGIMYQARWLTLFPKHAVDREYSFRLFTEKKSAKDFDDIVLRYEQDGEIVHRFIQVKHRQGRHKKISIGDLLTPGKNGAFGLIKYLIAYLKIKSSGEFEGEIEDFVIVTNDDFDSADSTSHPVRKLRMMPSGKNKGKEISVIRIDTQDEFLDVGDGVRYKFDDSIISYLQENKNFIKREVGREVSDKEIEYFLNKLVFAVNLPSGTELSEIIKSELGKEFSNTDAKHFYSRYQEEALILLEKEEEEFLSYEKAKALLEEIREEILGAVWFGIIEPVASFTGRGRVLTALHNVLQRSAKKQAVISQVASISGLGGVGKSELARKYAYKYGKDYYDNVIWISAENSKNLFKIFVIGEK
;
A
#
# COMPACT_ATOMS: atom_id res chain seq x y z
N MET A 1 39.78 -4.30 7.15
CA MET A 1 39.43 -4.26 5.71
C MET A 1 38.01 -3.71 5.59
N PRO A 2 37.73 -2.69 4.78
CA PRO A 2 36.37 -2.24 4.55
C PRO A 2 35.64 -3.24 3.66
N VAL A 3 34.51 -3.77 4.14
CA VAL A 3 33.64 -4.66 3.38
C VAL A 3 33.01 -3.84 2.25
N ARG A 4 33.50 -4.00 1.01
CA ARG A 4 32.84 -3.43 -0.17
C ARG A 4 31.55 -4.20 -0.41
N LEU A 5 30.40 -3.61 -0.08
CA LEU A 5 29.09 -4.10 -0.50
C LEU A 5 29.04 -4.10 -2.04
N SER A 6 28.83 -5.27 -2.65
CA SER A 6 28.67 -5.35 -4.10
C SER A 6 27.38 -4.64 -4.53
N CYS A 7 27.39 -3.98 -5.69
CA CYS A 7 26.21 -3.32 -6.27
C CYS A 7 24.99 -4.27 -6.35
N SER A 8 25.23 -5.58 -6.53
CA SER A 8 24.18 -6.61 -6.54
C SER A 8 23.52 -6.86 -5.18
N ALA A 9 24.26 -6.69 -4.08
CA ALA A 9 23.74 -6.84 -2.73
C ALA A 9 22.92 -5.60 -2.36
N VAL A 10 23.44 -4.41 -2.66
CA VAL A 10 22.73 -3.14 -2.47
C VAL A 10 21.39 -3.12 -3.22
N LYS A 11 21.38 -3.55 -4.50
CA LYS A 11 20.14 -3.64 -5.29
C LYS A 11 19.10 -4.59 -4.69
N ARG A 12 19.53 -5.72 -4.12
CA ARG A 12 18.64 -6.71 -3.49
C ARG A 12 18.04 -6.18 -2.20
N THR A 13 18.86 -5.57 -1.33
CA THR A 13 18.40 -4.93 -0.09
C THR A 13 17.38 -3.84 -0.40
N PHE A 14 17.70 -2.97 -1.37
CA PHE A 14 16.79 -1.88 -1.76
C PHE A 14 15.46 -2.40 -2.32
N HIS A 15 15.46 -3.49 -3.09
CA HIS A 15 14.21 -4.09 -3.56
C HIS A 15 13.33 -4.63 -2.42
N GLY A 16 13.93 -5.25 -1.41
CA GLY A 16 13.19 -5.72 -0.23
C GLY A 16 12.53 -4.56 0.51
N ILE A 17 13.29 -3.50 0.77
CA ILE A 17 12.79 -2.28 1.44
C ILE A 17 11.64 -1.66 0.64
N MET A 18 11.80 -1.51 -0.67
CA MET A 18 10.74 -0.95 -1.52
C MET A 18 9.51 -1.85 -1.58
N TYR A 19 9.65 -3.17 -1.42
CA TYR A 19 8.51 -4.09 -1.38
C TYR A 19 7.76 -3.97 -0.05
N GLN A 20 8.47 -3.89 1.08
CA GLN A 20 7.91 -3.61 2.40
C GLN A 20 7.21 -2.24 2.44
N ALA A 21 7.82 -1.19 1.90
CA ALA A 21 7.23 0.16 1.85
C ALA A 21 5.88 0.18 1.11
N ARG A 22 5.69 -0.64 0.08
CA ARG A 22 4.40 -0.76 -0.63
C ARG A 22 3.32 -1.39 0.25
N TRP A 23 3.66 -2.43 0.99
CA TRP A 23 2.73 -3.02 1.97
C TRP A 23 2.37 -2.02 3.06
N LEU A 24 3.37 -1.28 3.57
CA LEU A 24 3.17 -0.19 4.53
C LEU A 24 2.27 0.93 3.99
N THR A 25 2.22 1.15 2.68
CA THR A 25 1.25 2.07 2.05
C THR A 25 -0.15 1.44 1.93
N LEU A 26 -0.24 0.12 1.70
CA LEU A 26 -1.53 -0.55 1.50
C LEU A 26 -2.31 -0.82 2.79
N PHE A 27 -1.63 -1.23 3.87
CA PHE A 27 -2.28 -1.53 5.16
C PHE A 27 -3.11 -0.37 5.74
N PRO A 28 -2.63 0.89 5.78
CA PRO A 28 -3.43 2.01 6.27
C PRO A 28 -4.70 2.22 5.43
N LYS A 29 -4.62 2.07 4.10
CA LYS A 29 -5.79 2.17 3.21
C LYS A 29 -6.83 1.11 3.56
N HIS A 30 -6.40 -0.14 3.73
CA HIS A 30 -7.29 -1.24 4.09
C HIS A 30 -7.90 -1.10 5.49
N ALA A 31 -7.17 -0.50 6.43
CA ALA A 31 -7.69 -0.18 7.75
C ALA A 31 -8.78 0.92 7.68
N VAL A 32 -8.54 2.00 6.91
CA VAL A 32 -9.54 3.06 6.71
C VAL A 32 -10.80 2.53 6.04
N ASP A 33 -10.67 1.66 5.02
CA ASP A 33 -11.82 1.06 4.32
C ASP A 33 -12.73 0.24 5.24
N ARG A 34 -12.23 -0.14 6.41
CA ARG A 34 -12.92 -0.92 7.43
C ARG A 34 -13.30 -0.13 8.66
N GLU A 35 -13.06 1.18 8.62
CA GLU A 35 -13.34 2.08 9.73
C GLU A 35 -12.55 1.75 11.00
N TYR A 36 -11.39 1.11 10.85
CA TYR A 36 -10.53 0.77 11.97
C TYR A 36 -9.66 1.95 12.40
N SER A 37 -9.57 2.13 13.72
CA SER A 37 -8.44 2.84 14.33
C SER A 37 -7.25 1.90 14.39
N PHE A 38 -6.07 2.35 13.97
CA PHE A 38 -4.92 1.46 13.80
C PHE A 38 -3.59 2.10 14.15
N ARG A 39 -2.58 1.25 14.30
CA ARG A 39 -1.19 1.62 14.45
C ARG A 39 -0.31 0.66 13.66
N LEU A 40 0.66 1.21 12.94
CA LEU A 40 1.68 0.45 12.22
C LEU A 40 3.04 0.70 12.84
N PHE A 41 3.83 -0.35 12.96
CA PHE A 41 5.24 -0.25 13.32
C PHE A 41 6.09 -0.96 12.28
N THR A 42 7.28 -0.41 12.03
CA THR A 42 8.36 -1.05 11.28
C THR A 42 9.60 -1.08 12.16
N GLU A 43 10.45 -2.09 11.99
CA GLU A 43 11.69 -2.31 12.76
C GLU A 43 11.47 -2.35 14.29
N LYS A 44 10.27 -2.75 14.74
CA LYS A 44 9.94 -2.83 16.17
C LYS A 44 10.72 -3.97 16.82
N LYS A 45 11.77 -3.64 17.58
CA LYS A 45 12.70 -4.61 18.22
C LYS A 45 12.03 -5.68 19.09
N SER A 46 10.86 -5.37 19.65
CA SER A 46 10.09 -6.32 20.45
C SER A 46 9.38 -7.38 19.61
N ALA A 47 9.12 -7.11 18.33
CA ALA A 47 8.57 -8.03 17.35
C ALA A 47 9.58 -9.02 16.76
N LYS A 48 10.85 -8.97 17.19
CA LYS A 48 11.89 -9.97 16.87
C LYS A 48 12.05 -10.18 15.35
N ASP A 49 11.85 -11.41 14.86
CA ASP A 49 11.98 -11.74 13.44
C ASP A 49 10.69 -11.48 12.63
N PHE A 50 9.72 -10.78 13.23
CA PHE A 50 8.51 -10.23 12.62
C PHE A 50 8.48 -8.71 12.75
N ASP A 51 9.65 -8.07 12.67
CA ASP A 51 9.83 -6.64 12.83
C ASP A 51 9.59 -5.84 11.56
N ASP A 52 9.39 -6.49 10.40
CA ASP A 52 9.13 -5.76 9.14
C ASP A 52 7.87 -4.90 9.25
N ILE A 53 6.73 -5.48 9.66
CA ILE A 53 5.47 -4.75 9.87
C ILE A 53 4.71 -5.36 11.05
N VAL A 54 4.36 -4.55 12.04
CA VAL A 54 3.40 -4.90 13.10
C VAL A 54 2.17 -4.02 12.93
N LEU A 55 1.04 -4.63 12.61
CA LEU A 55 -0.26 -3.95 12.51
C LEU A 55 -1.06 -4.21 13.77
N ARG A 56 -1.47 -3.13 14.43
CA ARG A 56 -2.44 -3.14 15.52
C ARG A 56 -3.69 -2.39 15.10
N TYR A 57 -4.85 -2.92 15.37
CA TYR A 57 -6.11 -2.25 15.08
C TYR A 57 -7.16 -2.60 16.12
N GLU A 58 -8.13 -1.71 16.29
CA GLU A 58 -9.27 -1.93 17.17
C GLU A 58 -10.41 -2.56 16.35
N GLN A 59 -10.88 -3.71 16.82
CA GLN A 59 -12.01 -4.44 16.25
C GLN A 59 -12.91 -4.91 17.39
N ASP A 60 -14.20 -4.56 17.33
CA ASP A 60 -15.19 -4.94 18.34
C ASP A 60 -14.80 -4.60 19.80
N GLY A 61 -14.02 -3.53 19.99
CA GLY A 61 -13.53 -3.07 21.29
C GLY A 61 -12.30 -3.83 21.82
N GLU A 62 -11.73 -4.75 21.04
CA GLU A 62 -10.49 -5.44 21.35
C GLU A 62 -9.34 -4.95 20.45
N ILE A 63 -8.12 -4.96 20.99
CA ILE A 63 -6.91 -4.68 20.21
C ILE A 63 -6.45 -5.99 19.57
N VAL A 64 -6.42 -6.00 18.24
CA VAL A 64 -5.93 -7.12 17.44
C VAL A 64 -4.53 -6.80 16.93
N HIS A 65 -3.62 -7.78 17.03
CA HIS A 65 -2.23 -7.70 16.58
C HIS A 65 -1.97 -8.68 15.45
N ARG A 66 -1.38 -8.18 14.37
CA ARG A 66 -0.85 -9.00 13.27
C ARG A 66 0.63 -8.70 13.08
N PHE A 67 1.42 -9.76 12.98
CA PHE A 67 2.87 -9.69 12.84
C PHE A 67 3.25 -10.15 11.44
N ILE A 68 3.74 -9.26 10.59
CA ILE A 68 3.98 -9.54 9.18
C ILE A 68 5.47 -9.48 8.90
N GLN A 69 6.03 -10.60 8.45
CA GLN A 69 7.38 -10.66 7.90
C GLN A 69 7.32 -10.69 6.37
N VAL A 70 7.90 -9.67 5.75
CA VAL A 70 7.93 -9.49 4.30
C VAL A 70 9.17 -10.18 3.72
N LYS A 71 8.96 -10.95 2.66
CA LYS A 71 10.01 -11.65 1.92
C LYS A 71 9.80 -11.45 0.43
N HIS A 72 10.78 -10.83 -0.22
CA HIS A 72 10.76 -10.63 -1.66
C HIS A 72 12.01 -11.21 -2.32
N ARG A 73 11.82 -12.01 -3.36
CA ARG A 73 12.93 -12.49 -4.21
C ARG A 73 12.75 -12.00 -5.64
N GLN A 74 13.82 -11.45 -6.22
CA GLN A 74 13.82 -11.05 -7.64
C GLN A 74 13.76 -12.30 -8.56
N GLY A 75 12.85 -12.26 -9.53
CA GLY A 75 12.67 -13.28 -10.58
C GLY A 75 11.52 -14.26 -10.32
N ARG A 76 10.67 -14.50 -11.33
CA ARG A 76 9.35 -15.17 -11.23
C ARG A 76 9.37 -16.70 -11.02
N HIS A 77 10.46 -17.29 -10.54
CA HIS A 77 10.64 -18.76 -10.56
C HIS A 77 11.22 -19.38 -9.28
N LYS A 78 11.48 -18.59 -8.22
CA LYS A 78 11.89 -19.18 -6.96
C LYS A 78 10.67 -19.73 -6.24
N LYS A 79 10.80 -20.97 -5.79
CA LYS A 79 9.79 -21.65 -5.01
C LYS A 79 10.32 -21.90 -3.60
N ILE A 80 9.42 -21.93 -2.63
CA ILE A 80 9.74 -22.25 -1.25
C ILE A 80 9.78 -23.77 -1.14
N SER A 81 10.98 -24.32 -0.97
CA SER A 81 11.19 -25.76 -0.85
C SER A 81 11.11 -26.21 0.62
N ILE A 82 10.97 -27.52 0.83
CA ILE A 82 11.15 -28.14 2.16
C ILE A 82 12.51 -27.75 2.76
N GLY A 83 13.56 -27.63 1.94
CA GLY A 83 14.89 -27.21 2.41
C GLY A 83 14.90 -25.80 3.00
N ASP A 84 14.18 -24.85 2.38
CA ASP A 84 14.06 -23.49 2.88
C ASP A 84 13.35 -23.44 4.25
N LEU A 85 12.26 -24.19 4.38
CA LEU A 85 11.44 -24.26 5.61
C LEU A 85 12.17 -24.95 6.76
N LEU A 86 12.90 -26.02 6.46
CA LEU A 86 13.61 -26.84 7.43
C LEU A 86 15.09 -26.44 7.58
N THR A 87 15.44 -25.21 7.22
CA THR A 87 16.80 -24.69 7.41
C THR A 87 17.12 -24.67 8.92
N PRO A 88 18.22 -25.32 9.35
CA PRO A 88 18.56 -25.37 10.76
C PRO A 88 18.92 -23.96 11.29
N GLY A 89 18.52 -23.69 12.53
CA GLY A 89 18.84 -22.44 13.21
C GLY A 89 18.04 -21.24 12.68
N LYS A 90 18.70 -20.09 12.58
CA LYS A 90 18.08 -18.79 12.23
C LYS A 90 18.48 -18.23 10.86
N ASN A 91 19.24 -19.00 10.08
CA ASN A 91 19.90 -18.49 8.87
C ASN A 91 19.03 -18.58 7.61
N GLY A 92 17.86 -19.23 7.69
CA GLY A 92 16.94 -19.39 6.57
C GLY A 92 15.94 -18.23 6.46
N ALA A 93 15.73 -17.73 5.25
CA ALA A 93 14.76 -16.68 4.98
C ALA A 93 13.31 -17.10 5.30
N PHE A 94 13.03 -18.41 5.21
CA PHE A 94 11.72 -19.02 5.48
C PHE A 94 11.78 -20.09 6.59
N GLY A 95 12.87 -20.13 7.38
CA GLY A 95 13.12 -21.21 8.34
C GLY A 95 12.12 -21.20 9.50
N LEU A 96 11.40 -22.29 9.71
CA LEU A 96 10.32 -22.34 10.71
C LEU A 96 10.82 -22.25 12.15
N ILE A 97 12.01 -22.78 12.45
CA ILE A 97 12.63 -22.67 13.78
C ILE A 97 12.86 -21.20 14.16
N LYS A 98 13.28 -20.38 13.19
CA LYS A 98 13.48 -18.94 13.38
C LYS A 98 12.18 -18.28 13.85
N TYR A 99 11.10 -18.51 13.12
CA TYR A 99 9.79 -17.92 13.41
C TYR A 99 9.18 -18.42 14.71
N LEU A 100 9.34 -19.71 15.04
CA LEU A 100 8.93 -20.24 16.33
C LEU A 100 9.67 -19.56 17.50
N ILE A 101 10.98 -19.36 17.37
CA ILE A 101 11.77 -18.66 18.40
C ILE A 101 11.29 -17.21 18.56
N ALA A 102 10.99 -16.52 17.46
CA ALA A 102 10.46 -15.16 17.50
C ALA A 102 9.09 -15.09 18.17
N TYR A 103 8.16 -15.97 17.78
CA TYR A 103 6.84 -16.12 18.40
C TYR A 103 6.95 -16.29 19.92
N LEU A 104 7.77 -17.24 20.38
CA LEU A 104 7.93 -17.52 21.81
C LEU A 104 8.48 -16.32 22.58
N LYS A 105 9.41 -15.57 21.97
CA LYS A 105 9.98 -14.36 22.56
C LYS A 105 9.00 -13.19 22.61
N ILE A 106 8.15 -13.05 21.59
CA ILE A 106 7.07 -12.05 21.54
C ILE A 106 6.03 -12.36 22.61
N LYS A 107 5.57 -13.62 22.70
CA LYS A 107 4.62 -14.03 23.76
C LYS A 107 5.19 -13.85 25.17
N SER A 108 6.48 -14.10 25.34
CA SER A 108 7.13 -13.98 26.66
C SER A 108 7.46 -12.52 27.04
N SER A 109 7.37 -11.55 26.12
CA SER A 109 7.69 -10.15 26.46
C SER A 109 6.56 -9.46 27.22
N GLY A 110 5.31 -9.88 27.01
CA GLY A 110 4.13 -9.21 27.57
C GLY A 110 3.84 -7.82 26.97
N GLU A 111 4.57 -7.39 25.94
CA GLU A 111 4.42 -6.04 25.36
C GLU A 111 3.20 -5.90 24.46
N PHE A 112 2.67 -7.02 23.97
CA PHE A 112 1.55 -7.04 23.02
C PHE A 112 0.29 -7.59 23.70
N GLU A 113 -0.38 -6.72 24.46
CA GLU A 113 -1.66 -7.00 25.12
C GLU A 113 -2.83 -6.96 24.14
N GLY A 114 -3.73 -7.93 24.22
CA GLY A 114 -4.87 -8.08 23.31
C GLY A 114 -4.82 -9.39 22.53
N GLU A 115 -5.64 -9.48 21.49
CA GLU A 115 -5.68 -10.65 20.61
C GLU A 115 -4.48 -10.63 19.65
N ILE A 116 -3.73 -11.74 19.58
CA ILE A 116 -2.79 -11.95 18.48
C ILE A 116 -3.49 -12.79 17.43
N GLU A 117 -3.84 -12.17 16.31
CA GLU A 117 -4.57 -12.83 15.22
C GLU A 117 -3.66 -13.81 14.49
N ASP A 118 -2.50 -13.35 14.01
CA ASP A 118 -1.55 -14.20 13.29
C ASP A 118 -0.11 -13.65 13.20
N PHE A 119 0.76 -14.55 12.75
CA PHE A 119 2.12 -14.31 12.31
C PHE A 119 2.21 -14.69 10.83
N VAL A 120 2.29 -13.70 9.96
CA VAL A 120 2.20 -13.91 8.51
C VAL A 120 3.55 -13.74 7.84
N ILE A 121 3.91 -14.70 7.00
CA ILE A 121 4.99 -14.55 6.04
C ILE A 121 4.40 -14.12 4.70
N VAL A 122 4.65 -12.87 4.31
CA VAL A 122 4.18 -12.26 3.07
C VAL A 122 5.26 -12.40 2.01
N THR A 123 4.94 -13.05 0.89
CA THR A 123 5.94 -13.25 -0.17
C THR A 123 5.38 -13.43 -1.57
N ASN A 124 6.16 -12.98 -2.55
CA ASN A 124 5.90 -13.20 -3.97
C ASN A 124 6.31 -14.60 -4.47
N ASP A 125 7.07 -15.36 -3.67
CA ASP A 125 7.36 -16.76 -3.97
C ASP A 125 6.12 -17.63 -3.69
N ASP A 126 6.03 -18.80 -4.32
CA ASP A 126 5.03 -19.82 -4.00
C ASP A 126 5.73 -21.11 -3.55
N PHE A 127 4.99 -22.00 -2.89
CA PHE A 127 5.52 -23.29 -2.48
C PHE A 127 5.93 -24.16 -3.69
N ASP A 128 7.03 -24.91 -3.54
CA ASP A 128 7.40 -25.93 -4.53
C ASP A 128 6.47 -27.14 -4.37
N SER A 129 5.38 -27.13 -5.14
CA SER A 129 4.40 -28.20 -5.19
C SER A 129 3.98 -28.44 -6.64
N ALA A 130 3.65 -29.69 -6.96
CA ALA A 130 3.03 -30.04 -8.24
C ALA A 130 1.52 -29.76 -8.25
N ASP A 131 0.92 -29.58 -7.07
CA ASP A 131 -0.50 -29.34 -6.92
C ASP A 131 -0.84 -27.88 -7.26
N SER A 132 -2.01 -27.70 -7.89
CA SER A 132 -2.57 -26.38 -8.18
C SER A 132 -2.73 -25.54 -6.92
N THR A 133 -2.64 -24.21 -7.03
CA THR A 133 -2.94 -23.27 -5.95
C THR A 133 -4.40 -23.33 -5.50
N SER A 134 -5.29 -23.89 -6.32
CA SER A 134 -6.69 -24.11 -5.98
C SER A 134 -6.93 -25.38 -5.14
N HIS A 135 -5.92 -26.24 -4.97
CA HIS A 135 -6.06 -27.49 -4.22
C HIS A 135 -6.12 -27.21 -2.71
N PRO A 136 -7.06 -27.83 -1.96
CA PRO A 136 -7.24 -27.54 -0.54
C PRO A 136 -6.06 -27.97 0.32
N VAL A 137 -5.33 -29.02 -0.09
CA VAL A 137 -4.10 -29.47 0.55
C VAL A 137 -3.05 -29.69 -0.53
N ARG A 138 -1.90 -29.04 -0.42
CA ARG A 138 -0.79 -29.17 -1.38
C ARG A 138 0.37 -29.91 -0.72
N LYS A 139 0.84 -30.97 -1.37
CA LYS A 139 2.06 -31.67 -0.93
C LYS A 139 3.27 -30.96 -1.51
N LEU A 140 4.24 -30.65 -0.66
CA LEU A 140 5.49 -30.05 -1.08
C LEU A 140 6.38 -31.09 -1.76
N ARG A 141 7.10 -30.66 -2.79
CA ARG A 141 8.02 -31.51 -3.53
C ARG A 141 9.10 -32.03 -2.58
N MET A 142 9.20 -33.35 -2.51
CA MET A 142 10.18 -34.02 -1.67
C MET A 142 11.61 -33.67 -2.09
N MET A 143 12.50 -33.56 -1.12
CA MET A 143 13.92 -33.36 -1.37
C MET A 143 14.55 -34.66 -1.92
N PRO A 144 15.25 -34.63 -3.07
CA PRO A 144 15.86 -35.82 -3.65
C PRO A 144 17.09 -36.30 -2.85
N SER A 145 17.74 -35.39 -2.12
CA SER A 145 18.97 -35.63 -1.38
C SER A 145 19.10 -34.66 -0.19
N GLY A 146 20.11 -34.88 0.66
CA GLY A 146 20.40 -34.06 1.83
C GLY A 146 19.67 -34.49 3.10
N LYS A 147 19.85 -33.72 4.18
CA LYS A 147 19.35 -34.05 5.54
C LYS A 147 17.82 -34.16 5.61
N ASN A 148 17.11 -33.48 4.72
CA ASN A 148 15.65 -33.45 4.67
C ASN A 148 15.07 -34.40 3.60
N LYS A 149 15.89 -35.31 3.05
CA LYS A 149 15.45 -36.31 2.08
C LYS A 149 14.33 -37.16 2.69
N GLY A 150 13.29 -37.42 1.90
CA GLY A 150 12.19 -38.30 2.31
C GLY A 150 11.15 -37.64 3.22
N LYS A 151 11.36 -36.39 3.67
CA LYS A 151 10.36 -35.68 4.47
C LYS A 151 9.19 -35.28 3.59
N GLU A 152 7.98 -35.60 4.05
CA GLU A 152 6.72 -35.21 3.45
C GLU A 152 6.12 -34.08 4.27
N ILE A 153 5.80 -32.97 3.63
CA ILE A 153 5.17 -31.81 4.25
C ILE A 153 4.01 -31.39 3.36
N SER A 154 2.88 -31.06 3.98
CA SER A 154 1.75 -30.48 3.28
C SER A 154 1.39 -29.11 3.86
N VAL A 155 0.74 -28.33 3.02
CA VAL A 155 0.13 -27.05 3.40
C VAL A 155 -1.35 -27.09 3.08
N ILE A 156 -2.16 -26.55 3.99
CA ILE A 156 -3.62 -26.49 3.89
C ILE A 156 -3.98 -25.06 3.49
N ARG A 157 -4.77 -24.93 2.42
CA ARG A 157 -5.24 -23.64 1.92
C ARG A 157 -6.22 -23.03 2.91
N ILE A 158 -6.11 -21.71 3.11
CA ILE A 158 -7.08 -20.92 3.85
C ILE A 158 -8.00 -20.24 2.82
N ASP A 159 -9.26 -20.65 2.77
CA ASP A 159 -10.25 -20.14 1.82
C ASP A 159 -11.14 -19.04 2.40
N THR A 160 -11.02 -18.72 3.70
CA THR A 160 -11.66 -17.52 4.25
C THR A 160 -11.06 -16.27 3.61
N GLN A 161 -11.81 -15.18 3.58
CA GLN A 161 -11.27 -13.89 3.11
C GLN A 161 -10.33 -13.29 4.18
N ASP A 162 -9.35 -12.51 3.73
CA ASP A 162 -8.50 -11.66 4.57
C ASP A 162 -8.83 -10.21 4.32
N GLU A 163 -8.87 -9.45 5.41
CA GLU A 163 -9.12 -8.03 5.34
C GLU A 163 -7.95 -7.22 4.77
N PHE A 164 -6.73 -7.72 4.84
CA PHE A 164 -5.53 -6.96 4.48
C PHE A 164 -4.66 -7.62 3.41
N LEU A 165 -4.78 -8.94 3.26
CA LEU A 165 -3.86 -9.75 2.46
C LEU A 165 -4.47 -10.40 1.23
N ASP A 166 -5.77 -10.19 0.98
CA ASP A 166 -6.46 -10.65 -0.24
C ASP A 166 -6.11 -9.70 -1.40
N VAL A 167 -4.87 -9.80 -1.90
CA VAL A 167 -4.29 -8.90 -2.90
C VAL A 167 -3.83 -9.69 -4.13
N GLY A 168 -4.38 -9.34 -5.30
CA GLY A 168 -4.08 -10.00 -6.56
C GLY A 168 -4.42 -11.50 -6.55
N ASP A 169 -3.53 -12.33 -7.09
CA ASP A 169 -3.66 -13.81 -7.10
C ASP A 169 -3.04 -14.47 -5.86
N GLY A 170 -2.87 -13.71 -4.78
CA GLY A 170 -2.32 -14.18 -3.51
C GLY A 170 -3.16 -15.31 -2.91
N VAL A 171 -2.49 -16.27 -2.27
CA VAL A 171 -3.17 -17.37 -1.56
C VAL A 171 -2.53 -17.59 -0.21
N ARG A 172 -3.34 -17.88 0.81
CA ARG A 172 -2.88 -18.12 2.18
C ARG A 172 -2.90 -19.60 2.52
N TYR A 173 -1.91 -20.05 3.28
CA TYR A 173 -1.77 -21.43 3.73
C TYR A 173 -1.31 -21.53 5.19
N LYS A 174 -1.71 -22.61 5.85
CA LYS A 174 -1.13 -23.12 7.11
C LYS A 174 -0.46 -24.46 6.87
N PHE A 175 0.39 -24.89 7.79
CA PHE A 175 0.94 -26.25 7.76
C PHE A 175 -0.03 -27.24 8.39
N ASP A 176 -0.03 -28.47 7.90
CA ASP A 176 -0.62 -29.59 8.63
C ASP A 176 0.34 -30.10 9.74
N ASP A 177 -0.10 -31.11 10.48
CA ASP A 177 0.66 -31.67 11.61
C ASP A 177 1.98 -32.34 11.19
N SER A 178 2.24 -32.54 9.89
CA SER A 178 3.48 -33.16 9.39
C SER A 178 4.74 -32.42 9.86
N ILE A 179 4.62 -31.12 10.12
CA ILE A 179 5.74 -30.25 10.50
C ILE A 179 6.08 -30.30 11.98
N ILE A 180 5.16 -30.78 12.84
CA ILE A 180 5.31 -30.78 14.30
C ILE A 180 6.54 -31.59 14.71
N SER A 181 6.69 -32.80 14.15
CA SER A 181 7.82 -33.69 14.42
C SER A 181 9.18 -33.01 14.21
N TYR A 182 9.32 -32.23 13.14
CA TYR A 182 10.54 -31.48 12.87
C TYR A 182 10.82 -30.41 13.92
N LEU A 183 9.81 -29.66 14.34
CA LEU A 183 9.99 -28.63 15.37
C LEU A 183 10.36 -29.27 16.72
N GLN A 184 9.76 -30.42 17.04
CA GLN A 184 10.06 -31.21 18.23
C GLN A 184 11.50 -31.74 18.25
N GLU A 185 12.00 -32.27 17.12
CA GLU A 185 13.39 -32.71 16.95
C GLU A 185 14.41 -31.61 17.27
N ASN A 186 14.01 -30.34 17.14
CA ASN A 186 14.87 -29.18 17.35
C ASN A 186 14.64 -28.48 18.70
N LYS A 187 13.86 -29.06 19.63
CA LYS A 187 13.58 -28.49 20.96
C LYS A 187 14.83 -28.09 21.74
N ASN A 188 15.89 -28.90 21.72
CA ASN A 188 17.14 -28.58 22.41
C ASN A 188 17.81 -27.31 21.87
N PHE A 189 17.71 -27.05 20.57
CA PHE A 189 18.20 -25.81 19.99
C PHE A 189 17.28 -24.64 20.38
N ILE A 190 15.97 -24.80 20.23
CA ILE A 190 14.97 -23.77 20.58
C ILE A 190 15.09 -23.37 22.06
N LYS A 191 15.21 -24.35 22.98
CA LYS A 191 15.41 -24.14 24.41
C LYS A 191 16.61 -23.24 24.70
N ARG A 192 17.75 -23.49 24.04
CA ARG A 192 18.96 -22.66 24.21
C ARG A 192 18.75 -21.23 23.72
N GLU A 193 18.01 -21.05 22.63
CA GLU A 193 17.77 -19.73 22.03
C GLU A 193 16.71 -18.90 22.76
N VAL A 194 15.73 -19.55 23.39
CA VAL A 194 14.64 -18.92 24.15
C VAL A 194 14.99 -18.80 25.63
N GLY A 195 15.82 -19.69 26.17
CA GLY A 195 16.24 -19.70 27.58
C GLY A 195 15.31 -20.48 28.52
N ARG A 196 14.33 -21.21 27.98
CA ARG A 196 13.39 -22.05 28.76
C ARG A 196 12.91 -23.27 27.97
N GLU A 197 12.31 -24.22 28.66
CA GLU A 197 11.61 -25.33 28.01
C GLU A 197 10.44 -24.83 27.16
N VAL A 198 10.18 -25.57 26.07
CA VAL A 198 9.08 -25.31 25.14
C VAL A 198 8.20 -26.55 25.07
N SER A 199 6.93 -26.36 25.42
CA SER A 199 5.93 -27.42 25.40
C SER A 199 5.44 -27.71 23.97
N ASP A 200 4.89 -28.91 23.75
CA ASP A 200 4.28 -29.27 22.47
C ASP A 200 3.08 -28.38 22.14
N LYS A 201 2.28 -28.02 23.16
CA LYS A 201 1.16 -27.09 23.02
C LYS A 201 1.61 -25.74 22.46
N GLU A 202 2.75 -25.20 22.89
CA GLU A 202 3.27 -23.94 22.36
C GLU A 202 3.66 -24.03 20.88
N ILE A 203 4.17 -25.19 20.45
CA ILE A 203 4.46 -25.46 19.03
C ILE A 203 3.16 -25.52 18.22
N GLU A 204 2.15 -26.22 18.73
CA GLU A 204 0.82 -26.30 18.10
C GLU A 204 0.16 -24.93 18.01
N TYR A 205 0.16 -24.14 19.10
CA TYR A 205 -0.37 -22.77 19.09
C TYR A 205 0.36 -21.87 18.09
N PHE A 206 1.68 -21.99 17.99
CA PHE A 206 2.45 -21.27 16.97
C PHE A 206 2.00 -21.64 15.56
N LEU A 207 1.92 -22.93 15.24
CA LEU A 207 1.52 -23.39 13.90
C LEU A 207 0.09 -22.96 13.55
N ASN A 208 -0.82 -22.95 14.52
CA ASN A 208 -2.18 -22.45 14.34
C ASN A 208 -2.23 -20.95 14.00
N LYS A 209 -1.26 -20.16 14.48
CA LYS A 209 -1.16 -18.71 14.25
C LYS A 209 -0.22 -18.35 13.10
N LEU A 210 0.64 -19.26 12.63
CA LEU A 210 1.54 -19.03 11.51
C LEU A 210 0.81 -19.17 10.17
N VAL A 211 0.87 -18.15 9.34
CA VAL A 211 0.26 -18.13 8.00
C VAL A 211 1.33 -17.79 6.97
N PHE A 212 1.29 -18.44 5.81
CA PHE A 212 2.07 -18.07 4.64
C PHE A 212 1.13 -17.49 3.58
N ALA A 213 1.26 -16.20 3.31
CA ALA A 213 0.61 -15.53 2.19
C ALA A 213 1.59 -15.51 1.00
N VAL A 214 1.36 -16.40 0.05
CA VAL A 214 2.25 -16.72 -1.06
C VAL A 214 1.65 -16.32 -2.40
N ASN A 215 2.47 -16.36 -3.46
CA ASN A 215 2.06 -15.94 -4.80
C ASN A 215 1.54 -14.50 -4.85
N LEU A 216 1.98 -13.66 -3.92
CA LEU A 216 1.57 -12.25 -3.89
C LEU A 216 2.19 -11.49 -5.06
N PRO A 217 1.56 -10.38 -5.49
CA PRO A 217 2.05 -9.57 -6.58
C PRO A 217 3.52 -9.16 -6.40
N SER A 218 4.27 -9.11 -7.50
CA SER A 218 5.61 -8.51 -7.52
C SER A 218 5.54 -7.02 -7.14
N GLY A 219 6.67 -6.41 -6.81
CA GLY A 219 6.68 -4.98 -6.46
C GLY A 219 6.06 -4.06 -7.52
N THR A 220 6.18 -4.38 -8.81
CA THR A 220 5.55 -3.59 -9.88
C THR A 220 4.04 -3.80 -9.92
N GLU A 221 3.58 -5.05 -9.84
CA GLU A 221 2.14 -5.37 -9.83
C GLU A 221 1.45 -4.80 -8.59
N LEU A 222 2.09 -4.90 -7.41
CA LEU A 222 1.59 -4.33 -6.17
C LEU A 222 1.46 -2.80 -6.27
N SER A 223 2.40 -2.11 -6.91
CA SER A 223 2.29 -0.67 -7.17
C SER A 223 1.09 -0.32 -8.04
N GLU A 224 0.78 -1.12 -9.07
CA GLU A 224 -0.39 -0.86 -9.91
C GLU A 224 -1.70 -1.15 -9.18
N ILE A 225 -1.73 -2.18 -8.32
CA ILE A 225 -2.89 -2.45 -7.45
C ILE A 225 -3.13 -1.29 -6.49
N ILE A 226 -2.09 -0.82 -5.76
CA ILE A 226 -2.25 0.30 -4.83
C ILE A 226 -2.74 1.56 -5.57
N LYS A 227 -2.17 1.88 -6.73
CA LYS A 227 -2.65 3.01 -7.56
C LYS A 227 -4.10 2.82 -7.99
N SER A 228 -4.50 1.60 -8.37
CA SER A 228 -5.88 1.33 -8.76
C SER A 228 -6.84 1.42 -7.59
N GLU A 229 -6.42 1.05 -6.37
CA GLU A 229 -7.25 1.13 -5.16
C GLU A 229 -7.42 2.55 -4.66
N LEU A 230 -6.35 3.34 -4.65
CA LEU A 230 -6.38 4.76 -4.26
C LEU A 230 -6.96 5.66 -5.36
N GLY A 231 -6.75 5.29 -6.62
CA GLY A 231 -7.00 6.11 -7.81
C GLY A 231 -8.36 5.93 -8.46
N LYS A 232 -9.31 5.16 -7.87
CA LYS A 232 -10.58 4.79 -8.53
C LYS A 232 -11.38 6.00 -9.04
N GLU A 233 -11.25 7.13 -8.38
CA GLU A 233 -12.00 8.36 -8.66
C GLU A 233 -11.20 9.39 -9.46
N PHE A 234 -9.94 9.08 -9.76
CA PHE A 234 -8.97 10.00 -10.34
C PHE A 234 -8.68 9.71 -11.81
N SER A 235 -8.25 10.72 -12.56
CA SER A 235 -7.60 10.46 -13.86
C SER A 235 -6.27 9.72 -13.66
N ASN A 236 -5.72 9.10 -14.72
CA ASN A 236 -4.43 8.39 -14.61
C ASN A 236 -3.27 9.27 -14.12
N THR A 237 -3.31 10.58 -14.37
CA THR A 237 -2.30 11.52 -13.89
C THR A 237 -2.53 11.82 -12.42
N ASP A 238 -3.75 12.21 -12.05
CA ASP A 238 -4.09 12.56 -10.66
C ASP A 238 -3.92 11.37 -9.72
N ALA A 239 -4.21 10.14 -10.17
CA ALA A 239 -3.97 8.92 -9.41
C ALA A 239 -2.48 8.72 -9.08
N LYS A 240 -1.56 9.14 -9.95
CA LYS A 240 -0.11 9.08 -9.66
C LYS A 240 0.28 10.12 -8.62
N HIS A 241 -0.23 11.35 -8.73
CA HIS A 241 0.02 12.40 -7.74
C HIS A 241 -0.55 12.01 -6.37
N PHE A 242 -1.76 11.44 -6.35
CA PHE A 242 -2.41 10.96 -5.13
C PHE A 242 -1.61 9.85 -4.49
N TYR A 243 -1.23 8.83 -5.27
CA TYR A 243 -0.37 7.77 -4.79
C TYR A 243 0.93 8.31 -4.18
N SER A 244 1.60 9.26 -4.85
CA SER A 244 2.85 9.84 -4.36
C SER A 244 2.68 10.62 -3.06
N ARG A 245 1.66 11.48 -2.96
CA ARG A 245 1.38 12.25 -1.73
C ARG A 245 0.92 11.35 -0.59
N TYR A 246 0.05 10.38 -0.86
CA TYR A 246 -0.37 9.40 0.13
C TYR A 246 0.78 8.53 0.64
N GLN A 247 1.68 8.10 -0.25
CA GLN A 247 2.86 7.35 0.15
C GLN A 247 3.77 8.15 1.09
N GLU A 248 3.95 9.45 0.83
CA GLU A 248 4.70 10.35 1.71
C GLU A 248 4.08 10.42 3.11
N GLU A 249 2.77 10.66 3.20
CA GLU A 249 2.06 10.72 4.48
C GLU A 249 2.09 9.38 5.22
N ALA A 250 1.91 8.27 4.52
CA ALA A 250 2.02 6.94 5.10
C ALA A 250 3.43 6.68 5.68
N LEU A 251 4.49 7.18 5.05
CA LEU A 251 5.85 7.08 5.58
C LEU A 251 6.05 7.97 6.81
N ILE A 252 5.54 9.21 6.79
CA ILE A 252 5.61 10.13 7.94
C ILE A 252 4.92 9.53 9.17
N LEU A 253 3.78 8.85 8.98
CA LEU A 253 3.08 8.15 10.07
C LEU A 253 3.96 7.09 10.76
N LEU A 254 4.88 6.48 10.03
CA LEU A 254 5.76 5.42 10.53
C LEU A 254 7.01 5.96 11.24
N GLU A 255 7.43 7.19 10.93
CA GLU A 255 8.58 7.83 11.58
C GLU A 255 8.27 8.30 13.01
N LYS A 256 6.99 8.47 13.34
CA LYS A 256 6.57 8.88 14.68
C LYS A 256 6.82 7.75 15.68
N GLU A 257 7.60 8.01 16.73
CA GLU A 257 7.82 7.05 17.82
C GLU A 257 6.62 6.89 18.78
N GLU A 258 5.54 7.66 18.58
CA GLU A 258 4.34 7.61 19.41
C GLU A 258 3.67 6.23 19.36
N GLU A 259 3.27 5.69 20.52
CA GLU A 259 2.53 4.42 20.60
C GLU A 259 1.00 4.61 20.43
N GLU A 260 0.53 5.85 20.23
CA GLU A 260 -0.89 6.17 20.07
C GLU A 260 -1.45 5.68 18.73
N PHE A 261 -2.67 5.14 18.76
CA PHE A 261 -3.42 4.77 17.58
C PHE A 261 -3.77 6.00 16.73
N LEU A 262 -3.64 5.86 15.42
CA LEU A 262 -4.29 6.77 14.49
C LEU A 262 -5.77 6.40 14.42
N SER A 263 -6.63 7.30 14.89
CA SER A 263 -8.07 7.07 14.80
C SER A 263 -8.53 7.03 13.34
N TYR A 264 -9.56 6.23 13.06
CA TYR A 264 -10.21 6.18 11.75
C TYR A 264 -10.52 7.59 11.21
N GLU A 265 -11.12 8.45 12.04
CA GLU A 265 -11.49 9.81 11.62
C GLU A 265 -10.29 10.67 11.21
N LYS A 266 -9.16 10.55 11.93
CA LYS A 266 -7.92 11.26 11.56
C LYS A 266 -7.33 10.70 10.26
N ALA A 267 -7.30 9.38 10.11
CA ALA A 267 -6.79 8.73 8.90
C ALA A 267 -7.65 9.05 7.66
N LYS A 268 -8.98 9.06 7.83
CA LYS A 268 -9.94 9.46 6.80
C LYS A 268 -9.76 10.93 6.42
N ALA A 269 -9.69 11.83 7.40
CA ALA A 269 -9.50 13.26 7.15
C ALA A 269 -8.21 13.54 6.34
N LEU A 270 -7.13 12.81 6.62
CA LEU A 270 -5.87 12.91 5.87
C LEU A 270 -6.04 12.49 4.40
N LEU A 271 -6.76 11.40 4.12
CA LEU A 271 -7.06 10.99 2.75
C LEU A 271 -7.91 12.03 2.01
N GLU A 272 -8.90 12.61 2.69
CA GLU A 272 -9.73 13.67 2.14
C GLU A 272 -8.93 14.96 1.88
N GLU A 273 -7.98 15.30 2.75
CA GLU A 273 -7.07 16.43 2.56
C GLU A 273 -6.20 16.24 1.30
N ILE A 274 -5.54 15.09 1.17
CA ILE A 274 -4.74 14.77 -0.03
C ILE A 274 -5.62 14.80 -1.29
N ARG A 275 -6.86 14.32 -1.18
CA ARG A 275 -7.84 14.34 -2.28
C ARG A 275 -8.17 15.78 -2.69
N GLU A 276 -8.47 16.66 -1.76
CA GLU A 276 -8.75 18.08 -2.03
C GLU A 276 -7.51 18.84 -2.53
N GLU A 277 -6.30 18.50 -2.10
CA GLU A 277 -5.07 19.10 -2.65
C GLU A 277 -4.93 18.82 -4.15
N ILE A 278 -5.32 17.62 -4.59
CA ILE A 278 -5.12 17.17 -5.97
C ILE A 278 -6.29 17.55 -6.86
N LEU A 279 -7.52 17.44 -6.35
CA LEU A 279 -8.73 17.82 -7.09
C LEU A 279 -9.09 19.30 -6.92
N GLY A 280 -8.37 20.02 -6.06
CA GLY A 280 -8.64 21.39 -5.70
C GLY A 280 -8.73 22.32 -6.90
N ALA A 281 -9.64 23.27 -6.80
CA ALA A 281 -9.91 24.28 -7.81
C ALA A 281 -8.63 25.05 -8.21
N VAL A 282 -8.19 24.90 -9.46
CA VAL A 282 -7.03 25.63 -9.99
C VAL A 282 -7.47 27.01 -10.46
N TRP A 283 -7.21 28.04 -9.66
CA TRP A 283 -7.40 29.45 -10.04
C TRP A 283 -6.06 30.12 -10.34
N PHE A 284 -5.62 30.06 -11.60
CA PHE A 284 -4.32 30.59 -11.99
C PHE A 284 -4.41 31.87 -12.83
N GLY A 285 -3.66 32.90 -12.45
CA GLY A 285 -3.41 34.09 -13.26
C GLY A 285 -4.60 35.01 -13.51
N ILE A 286 -5.78 34.64 -13.00
CA ILE A 286 -7.01 35.43 -13.09
C ILE A 286 -7.11 36.35 -11.88
N ILE A 287 -7.53 37.59 -12.13
CA ILE A 287 -7.77 38.57 -11.06
C ILE A 287 -9.26 38.77 -10.87
N GLU A 288 -9.63 39.27 -9.69
CA GLU A 288 -11.03 39.60 -9.38
C GLU A 288 -11.61 40.59 -10.39
N PRO A 289 -12.86 40.39 -10.83
CA PRO A 289 -13.51 41.29 -11.73
C PRO A 289 -14.08 42.51 -11.00
N VAL A 290 -14.09 43.66 -11.65
CA VAL A 290 -14.61 44.93 -11.14
C VAL A 290 -16.00 44.79 -10.53
N ALA A 291 -16.25 45.44 -9.40
CA ALA A 291 -17.52 45.33 -8.67
C ALA A 291 -18.73 45.74 -9.53
N SER A 292 -18.59 46.82 -10.31
CA SER A 292 -19.65 47.32 -11.19
C SER A 292 -19.52 46.72 -12.60
N PHE A 293 -20.34 45.71 -12.88
CA PHE A 293 -20.47 45.11 -14.21
C PHE A 293 -21.93 45.16 -14.67
N THR A 294 -22.23 46.07 -15.59
CA THR A 294 -23.60 46.35 -16.04
C THR A 294 -23.69 46.28 -17.57
N GLY A 295 -24.92 46.15 -18.09
CA GLY A 295 -25.19 46.21 -19.54
C GLY A 295 -24.78 45.00 -20.38
N ARG A 296 -24.01 44.04 -19.85
CA ARG A 296 -23.49 42.87 -20.61
C ARG A 296 -24.04 41.50 -20.18
N GLY A 297 -25.06 41.46 -19.33
CA GLY A 297 -25.67 40.20 -18.87
C GLY A 297 -26.16 39.30 -20.02
N ARG A 298 -26.71 39.88 -21.10
CA ARG A 298 -27.13 39.13 -22.29
C ARG A 298 -25.96 38.47 -23.01
N VAL A 299 -24.84 39.19 -23.16
CA VAL A 299 -23.61 38.66 -23.79
C VAL A 299 -22.99 37.56 -22.94
N LEU A 300 -22.98 37.74 -21.62
CA LEU A 300 -22.49 36.73 -20.68
C LEU A 300 -23.31 35.43 -20.74
N THR A 301 -24.64 35.54 -20.85
CA THR A 301 -25.54 34.39 -21.00
C THR A 301 -25.37 33.72 -22.37
N ALA A 302 -25.18 34.51 -23.43
CA ALA A 302 -24.89 33.96 -24.76
C ALA A 302 -23.57 33.18 -24.78
N LEU A 303 -22.52 33.70 -24.13
CA LEU A 303 -21.24 33.01 -23.96
C LEU A 303 -21.40 31.67 -23.23
N HIS A 304 -22.15 31.65 -22.13
CA HIS A 304 -22.46 30.43 -21.40
C HIS A 304 -23.16 29.39 -22.27
N ASN A 305 -24.18 29.80 -23.01
CA ASN A 305 -24.92 28.91 -23.90
C ASN A 305 -24.02 28.35 -25.02
N VAL A 306 -23.10 29.13 -25.56
CA VAL A 306 -22.13 28.65 -26.57
C VAL A 306 -21.23 27.58 -25.97
N LEU A 307 -20.69 27.81 -24.77
CA LEU A 307 -19.79 26.88 -24.12
C LEU A 307 -20.48 25.63 -23.56
N GLN A 308 -21.78 25.70 -23.22
CA GLN A 308 -22.58 24.58 -22.69
C GLN A 308 -23.30 23.73 -23.75
N ARG A 309 -23.36 24.18 -25.01
CA ARG A 309 -24.19 23.58 -26.09
C ARG A 309 -23.93 22.09 -26.39
N SER A 310 -22.82 21.52 -25.93
CA SER A 310 -22.48 20.10 -26.15
C SER A 310 -22.19 19.29 -24.90
N ALA A 311 -22.42 19.81 -23.68
CA ALA A 311 -22.38 18.97 -22.47
C ALA A 311 -23.40 17.80 -22.54
N LYS A 312 -24.42 17.92 -23.41
CA LYS A 312 -25.40 16.87 -23.74
C LYS A 312 -25.04 15.99 -24.95
N LYS A 313 -23.90 16.20 -25.62
CA LYS A 313 -23.43 15.40 -26.77
C LYS A 313 -22.04 14.86 -26.45
N GLN A 314 -22.00 13.57 -26.10
CA GLN A 314 -20.85 12.77 -25.61
C GLN A 314 -19.55 12.76 -26.43
N ALA A 315 -19.39 13.55 -27.50
CA ALA A 315 -18.32 13.39 -28.49
C ALA A 315 -17.41 14.61 -28.72
N VAL A 316 -17.57 15.74 -28.01
CA VAL A 316 -16.72 16.94 -28.21
C VAL A 316 -15.96 17.27 -26.93
N ILE A 317 -14.63 17.18 -26.99
CA ILE A 317 -13.71 17.34 -25.85
C ILE A 317 -13.25 18.80 -25.63
N SER A 318 -13.46 19.73 -26.57
CA SER A 318 -13.19 21.16 -26.32
C SER A 318 -14.13 22.10 -27.11
N GLN A 319 -14.81 22.99 -26.39
CA GLN A 319 -15.56 24.11 -26.98
C GLN A 319 -14.73 25.39 -26.83
N VAL A 320 -14.57 26.12 -27.92
CA VAL A 320 -13.80 27.38 -27.96
C VAL A 320 -14.76 28.51 -28.28
N ALA A 321 -14.73 29.57 -27.47
CA ALA A 321 -15.43 30.81 -27.73
C ALA A 321 -14.42 31.97 -27.81
N SER A 322 -14.65 32.90 -28.73
CA SER A 322 -13.84 34.11 -28.87
C SER A 322 -14.65 35.35 -28.51
N ILE A 323 -14.01 36.29 -27.79
CA ILE A 323 -14.59 37.60 -27.45
C ILE A 323 -13.77 38.66 -28.21
N SER A 324 -14.36 39.23 -29.26
CA SER A 324 -13.71 40.22 -30.13
C SER A 324 -14.35 41.61 -30.01
N GLY A 325 -13.63 42.66 -30.46
CA GLY A 325 -14.10 44.04 -30.42
C GLY A 325 -12.98 45.06 -30.17
N LEU A 326 -13.32 46.35 -30.20
CA LEU A 326 -12.37 47.47 -30.04
C LEU A 326 -11.57 47.42 -28.73
N GLY A 327 -10.41 48.08 -28.69
CA GLY A 327 -9.62 48.23 -27.46
C GLY A 327 -10.42 48.93 -26.35
N GLY A 328 -10.16 48.59 -25.08
CA GLY A 328 -10.78 49.27 -23.93
C GLY A 328 -12.25 48.94 -23.65
N VAL A 329 -12.95 48.19 -24.51
CA VAL A 329 -14.39 47.89 -24.32
C VAL A 329 -14.68 46.83 -23.25
N GLY A 330 -13.74 46.45 -22.37
CA GLY A 330 -14.00 45.50 -21.28
C GLY A 330 -14.18 44.03 -21.70
N LYS A 331 -13.49 43.56 -22.74
CA LYS A 331 -13.53 42.16 -23.19
C LYS A 331 -12.95 41.19 -22.15
N SER A 332 -11.77 41.52 -21.61
CA SER A 332 -11.13 40.74 -20.55
C SER A 332 -12.01 40.69 -19.30
N GLU A 333 -12.72 41.78 -19.03
CA GLU A 333 -13.64 41.88 -17.89
C GLU A 333 -14.86 40.97 -18.02
N LEU A 334 -15.41 40.86 -19.24
CA LEU A 334 -16.46 39.90 -19.56
C LEU A 334 -15.99 38.45 -19.34
N ALA A 335 -14.77 38.11 -19.76
CA ALA A 335 -14.18 36.79 -19.56
C ALA A 335 -13.93 36.48 -18.07
N ARG A 336 -13.45 37.46 -17.29
CA ARG A 336 -13.29 37.30 -15.84
C ARG A 336 -14.62 37.10 -15.13
N LYS A 337 -15.62 37.93 -15.44
CA LYS A 337 -16.99 37.75 -14.89
C LYS A 337 -17.60 36.41 -15.29
N TYR A 338 -17.27 35.88 -16.45
CA TYR A 338 -17.68 34.53 -16.85
C TYR A 338 -17.08 33.47 -15.93
N ALA A 339 -15.75 33.46 -15.77
CA ALA A 339 -15.05 32.53 -14.90
C ALA A 339 -15.58 32.60 -13.46
N TYR A 340 -15.74 33.79 -12.88
CA TYR A 340 -16.28 33.95 -11.51
C TYR A 340 -17.76 33.56 -11.36
N LYS A 341 -18.56 33.66 -12.43
CA LYS A 341 -19.99 33.33 -12.36
C LYS A 341 -20.28 31.85 -12.63
N TYR A 342 -19.53 31.24 -13.55
CA TYR A 342 -19.80 29.90 -14.07
C TYR A 342 -18.63 28.93 -13.86
N GLY A 343 -17.59 29.31 -13.10
CA GLY A 343 -16.42 28.46 -12.83
C GLY A 343 -16.78 27.10 -12.24
N LYS A 344 -17.80 27.05 -11.38
CA LYS A 344 -18.35 25.81 -10.82
C LYS A 344 -18.83 24.81 -11.86
N ASP A 345 -19.26 25.26 -13.04
CA ASP A 345 -19.65 24.37 -14.13
C ASP A 345 -18.44 23.64 -14.76
N TYR A 346 -17.22 24.00 -14.34
CA TYR A 346 -15.94 23.48 -14.80
C TYR A 346 -15.09 22.97 -13.62
N TYR A 347 -15.73 22.43 -12.57
CA TYR A 347 -15.06 21.99 -11.33
C TYR A 347 -14.24 23.10 -10.66
N ASP A 348 -14.64 24.35 -10.91
CA ASP A 348 -13.97 25.55 -10.41
C ASP A 348 -12.52 25.71 -10.89
N ASN A 349 -12.16 25.08 -12.00
CA ASN A 349 -10.83 25.18 -12.62
C ASN A 349 -10.78 26.30 -13.67
N VAL A 350 -9.95 27.32 -13.43
CA VAL A 350 -9.75 28.48 -14.28
C VAL A 350 -8.27 28.80 -14.45
N ILE A 351 -7.76 28.64 -15.68
CA ILE A 351 -6.40 29.06 -16.05
C ILE A 351 -6.48 30.29 -16.96
N TRP A 352 -6.01 31.43 -16.46
CA TRP A 352 -5.94 32.68 -17.21
C TRP A 352 -4.51 32.96 -17.66
N ILE A 353 -4.34 33.05 -18.98
CA ILE A 353 -3.03 33.26 -19.62
C ILE A 353 -3.04 34.60 -20.35
N SER A 354 -2.13 35.51 -19.95
CA SER A 354 -1.85 36.70 -20.74
C SER A 354 -0.85 36.38 -21.85
N ALA A 355 -1.31 36.43 -23.09
CA ALA A 355 -0.47 36.25 -24.29
C ALA A 355 0.18 37.55 -24.79
N GLU A 356 0.10 38.65 -24.03
CA GLU A 356 0.63 39.97 -24.45
C GLU A 356 2.16 40.00 -24.56
N ASN A 357 2.87 39.09 -23.89
CA ASN A 357 4.33 39.01 -23.94
C ASN A 357 4.79 37.54 -23.91
N SER A 358 5.78 37.20 -24.73
CA SER A 358 6.40 35.86 -24.77
C SER A 358 6.92 35.40 -23.40
N LYS A 359 7.37 36.32 -22.53
CA LYS A 359 7.78 36.00 -21.14
C LYS A 359 6.63 35.47 -20.27
N ASN A 360 5.38 35.90 -20.51
CA ASN A 360 4.23 35.42 -19.76
C ASN A 360 3.79 34.01 -20.20
N LEU A 361 4.07 33.64 -21.44
CA LEU A 361 3.83 32.29 -21.96
C LEU A 361 4.77 31.26 -21.31
N PHE A 362 6.00 31.63 -20.95
CA PHE A 362 6.93 30.72 -20.25
C PHE A 362 6.49 30.35 -18.83
N LYS A 363 5.72 31.21 -18.14
CA LYS A 363 5.18 30.90 -16.81
C LYS A 363 4.19 29.73 -16.80
N ILE A 364 3.67 29.35 -17.97
CA ILE A 364 2.71 28.24 -18.14
C ILE A 364 3.37 26.89 -17.93
N PHE A 365 4.64 26.74 -18.33
CA PHE A 365 5.36 25.46 -18.20
C PHE A 365 5.56 25.05 -16.73
N VAL A 366 5.54 26.00 -15.80
CA VAL A 366 5.66 25.74 -14.35
C VAL A 366 4.38 25.16 -13.75
N ILE A 367 3.22 25.35 -14.40
CA ILE A 367 1.92 24.83 -13.92
C ILE A 367 1.76 23.35 -14.28
N GLY A 368 2.32 22.91 -15.41
CA GLY A 368 2.31 21.51 -15.82
C GLY A 368 3.35 20.63 -15.11
N GLU A 369 4.17 21.21 -14.22
CA GLU A 369 5.15 20.52 -13.37
C GLU A 369 4.73 20.45 -11.89
N LYS A 370 3.60 21.06 -11.52
CA LYS A 370 2.93 20.82 -10.23
C LYS A 370 1.96 19.65 -10.40
#